data_AF-A0A524L374-F1
#
_entry.id   AF-A0A524L374-F1
#
_cell.length_a   1.000
_cell.length_b   1.000
_cell.length_c   1.000
_cell.angle_alpha   90.00
_cell.angle_beta   90.00
_cell.angle_gamma   90.00
#
_symmetry.space_group_name_H-M   'P 1'
#
loop_
_entity.id
_entity.type
_entity.pdbx_description
1 polymer ?
#
loop_
_entity_poly.entity_id
_entity_poly.type
_entity_poly.pdbx_seq_one_letter_code
_entity_poly.pdbx_strand_id
1 'polypeptide(L)'
;VGRPVGDMHILYAFTRNASLWSDLTKMQIPGIKSVYTLPEASGRFITVVSVQQMYPGHADQIGAAVIASNTGTYGIKMVIIVDDDIDADDLPRVWWALGTRYNPLRGTQLINRGRSTPLDPALGIDENKFITSRIILDATIPYEWKIKPTETKPTESVQAKVKSRWQEYGID
;
A
#
# COMPACT_ATOMS: atom_id res chain seq x y z
N VAL A 1 -8.56 -21.55 -4.35
CA VAL A 1 -7.50 -21.12 -5.31
C VAL A 1 -6.16 -21.55 -4.75
N GLY A 2 -5.20 -21.90 -5.62
CA GLY A 2 -3.84 -22.29 -5.20
C GLY A 2 -3.03 -21.11 -4.66
N ARG A 3 -1.72 -21.31 -4.48
CA ARG A 3 -0.80 -20.23 -4.09
C ARG A 3 -0.86 -19.08 -5.13
N PRO A 4 -1.04 -17.82 -4.72
CA PRO A 4 -0.91 -16.68 -5.63
C PRO A 4 0.51 -16.55 -6.22
N VAL A 5 0.71 -16.00 -7.42
CA VAL A 5 -0.26 -15.30 -8.28
C VAL A 5 -0.79 -16.22 -9.39
N GLY A 6 -2.09 -16.11 -9.65
CA GLY A 6 -2.79 -16.81 -10.73
C GLY A 6 -3.86 -15.90 -11.32
N ASP A 7 -4.48 -16.34 -12.42
CA ASP A 7 -5.53 -15.61 -13.15
C ASP A 7 -6.62 -14.99 -12.26
N MET A 8 -7.17 -15.78 -11.34
CA MET A 8 -8.19 -15.35 -10.40
C MET A 8 -7.68 -14.25 -9.45
N HIS A 9 -6.42 -14.34 -9.03
CA HIS A 9 -5.83 -13.34 -8.12
C HIS A 9 -5.62 -11.99 -8.82
N ILE A 10 -5.20 -12.02 -10.08
CA ILE A 10 -5.05 -10.82 -10.91
C ILE A 10 -6.43 -10.17 -11.16
N LEU A 11 -7.43 -10.97 -11.52
CA LEU A 11 -8.79 -10.47 -11.77
C LEU A 11 -9.39 -9.83 -10.51
N TYR A 12 -9.20 -10.45 -9.34
CA TYR A 12 -9.63 -9.88 -8.06
C TYR A 12 -8.87 -8.61 -7.71
N ALA A 13 -7.54 -8.59 -7.85
CA ALA A 13 -6.72 -7.41 -7.57
C ALA A 13 -7.16 -6.22 -8.44
N PHE A 14 -7.34 -6.43 -9.74
CA PHE A 14 -7.80 -5.40 -10.67
C PHE A 14 -9.16 -4.82 -10.29
N THR A 15 -10.16 -5.70 -10.09
CA THR A 15 -11.53 -5.28 -9.78
C THR A 15 -11.62 -4.57 -8.42
N ARG A 16 -10.89 -5.08 -7.41
CA ARG A 16 -10.87 -4.47 -6.07
C ARG A 16 -10.09 -3.16 -6.04
N ASN A 17 -9.02 -3.02 -6.83
CA ASN A 17 -8.32 -1.75 -6.97
C ASN A 17 -9.25 -0.65 -7.49
N ALA A 18 -9.96 -0.91 -8.58
CA ALA A 18 -10.91 0.04 -9.14
C ALA A 18 -12.02 0.41 -8.13
N SER A 19 -12.55 -0.59 -7.40
CA SER A 19 -13.59 -0.37 -6.40
C SER A 19 -13.08 0.45 -5.21
N LEU A 20 -11.90 0.11 -4.69
CA LEU A 20 -11.29 0.82 -3.56
C LEU A 20 -10.91 2.26 -3.96
N TRP A 21 -10.37 2.46 -5.16
CA TRP A 21 -10.10 3.80 -5.69
C TRP A 21 -11.38 4.64 -5.73
N SER A 22 -12.49 4.07 -6.21
CA SER A 22 -13.79 4.73 -6.21
C SER A 22 -14.29 5.07 -4.81
N ASP A 23 -14.17 4.14 -3.85
CA ASP A 23 -14.55 4.36 -2.46
C ASP A 23 -13.76 5.52 -1.83
N LEU A 24 -12.44 5.52 -1.99
CA LEU A 24 -11.56 6.55 -1.43
C LEU A 24 -11.78 7.91 -2.09
N THR A 25 -12.00 7.94 -3.41
CA THR A 25 -12.34 9.18 -4.14
C THR A 25 -13.64 9.79 -3.61
N LYS A 26 -14.65 8.96 -3.34
CA LYS A 26 -15.94 9.40 -2.76
C LYS A 26 -15.81 9.92 -1.33
N MET A 27 -14.83 9.42 -0.56
CA MET A 27 -14.51 9.95 0.77
C MET A 27 -13.82 11.32 0.71
N GLN A 28 -13.39 11.76 -0.48
CA GLN A 28 -12.76 13.06 -0.73
C GLN A 28 -11.52 13.33 0.14
N ILE A 29 -10.77 12.27 0.47
CA ILE A 29 -9.48 12.40 1.14
C ILE A 29 -8.44 12.80 0.08
N PRO A 30 -7.78 13.96 0.21
CA PRO A 30 -6.87 14.45 -0.82
C PRO A 30 -5.53 13.71 -0.79
N GLY A 31 -4.69 13.95 -1.80
CA GLY A 31 -3.28 13.52 -1.79
C GLY A 31 -3.01 12.05 -2.13
N ILE A 32 -4.02 11.18 -2.20
CA ILE A 32 -3.87 9.80 -2.68
C ILE A 32 -3.41 9.82 -4.15
N LYS A 33 -2.28 9.17 -4.45
CA LYS A 33 -1.68 9.11 -5.79
C LYS A 33 -1.97 7.81 -6.52
N SER A 34 -1.82 6.69 -5.82
CA SER A 34 -2.07 5.36 -6.37
C SER A 34 -2.47 4.38 -5.26
N VAL A 35 -3.21 3.34 -5.64
CA VAL A 35 -3.68 2.28 -4.74
C VAL A 35 -3.45 0.94 -5.42
N TYR A 36 -2.91 -0.02 -4.68
CA TYR A 36 -2.61 -1.35 -5.20
C TYR A 36 -2.91 -2.45 -4.18
N THR A 37 -3.90 -3.28 -4.49
CA THR A 37 -4.29 -4.49 -3.78
C THR A 37 -3.49 -5.64 -4.35
N LEU A 38 -2.64 -6.25 -3.53
CA LEU A 38 -1.62 -7.17 -4.01
C LEU A 38 -2.25 -8.47 -4.54
N PRO A 39 -2.05 -8.84 -5.82
CA PRO A 39 -2.40 -10.16 -6.32
C PRO A 39 -1.64 -11.26 -5.56
N GLU A 40 -0.42 -11.00 -5.08
CA GLU A 40 0.37 -11.89 -4.22
C GLU A 40 -0.36 -12.19 -2.90
N ALA A 41 -1.22 -11.27 -2.46
CA ALA A 41 -2.09 -11.40 -1.28
C ALA A 41 -3.53 -11.80 -1.67
N SER A 42 -3.64 -12.69 -2.65
CA SER A 42 -4.88 -13.20 -3.23
C SER A 42 -5.79 -12.11 -3.84
N GLY A 43 -5.24 -10.95 -4.18
CA GLY A 43 -5.99 -9.79 -4.63
C GLY A 43 -6.97 -9.26 -3.59
N ARG A 44 -6.79 -9.62 -2.30
CA ARG A 44 -7.76 -9.30 -1.25
C ARG A 44 -7.20 -8.75 0.06
N PHE A 45 -6.10 -9.33 0.54
CA PHE A 45 -5.76 -9.21 1.96
C PHE A 45 -4.83 -8.05 2.30
N ILE A 46 -3.99 -7.63 1.35
CA ILE A 46 -2.99 -6.58 1.54
C ILE A 46 -3.20 -5.51 0.47
N THR A 47 -3.19 -4.24 0.89
CA THR A 47 -3.27 -3.09 0.00
C THR A 47 -2.19 -2.08 0.37
N VAL A 48 -1.57 -1.50 -0.66
CA VAL A 48 -0.64 -0.38 -0.57
C VAL A 48 -1.35 0.88 -1.07
N VAL A 49 -1.12 2.01 -0.42
CA VAL A 49 -1.57 3.34 -0.85
C VAL A 49 -0.40 4.30 -0.87
N SER A 50 -0.20 4.96 -2.01
CA SER A 50 0.74 6.07 -2.18
C SER A 50 0.05 7.39 -1.86
N VAL A 51 0.65 8.22 -1.01
CA VAL A 51 0.08 9.49 -0.56
C VAL A 51 1.09 10.63 -0.55
N GLN A 52 0.66 11.76 -1.11
CA GLN A 52 1.27 13.05 -0.84
C GLN A 52 0.68 13.61 0.46
N GLN A 53 1.44 13.53 1.55
CA GLN A 53 0.95 13.98 2.84
C GLN A 53 0.68 15.49 2.86
N MET A 54 -0.46 15.89 3.45
CA MET A 54 -0.91 17.30 3.48
C MET A 54 -1.00 17.87 4.90
N TYR A 55 -1.05 17.01 5.92
CA TYR A 55 -1.17 17.39 7.33
C TYR A 55 -0.69 16.24 8.25
N PRO A 56 -0.37 16.52 9.52
CA PRO A 56 -0.06 15.46 10.50
C PRO A 56 -1.20 14.46 10.66
N GLY A 57 -0.90 13.17 10.69
CA GLY A 57 -1.90 12.09 10.81
C GLY A 57 -2.61 11.73 9.50
N HIS A 58 -2.21 12.30 8.36
CA HIS A 58 -2.84 12.02 7.08
C HIS A 58 -2.72 10.55 6.65
N ALA A 59 -1.56 9.93 6.87
CA ALA A 59 -1.34 8.51 6.55
C ALA A 59 -2.27 7.59 7.36
N ASP A 60 -2.40 7.83 8.67
CA ASP A 60 -3.32 7.08 9.54
C ASP A 60 -4.78 7.24 9.11
N GLN A 61 -5.21 8.46 8.74
CA GLN A 61 -6.55 8.71 8.22
C GLN A 61 -6.82 7.89 6.95
N ILE A 62 -5.85 7.82 6.03
CA ILE A 62 -5.98 7.03 4.79
C ILE A 62 -6.04 5.54 5.12
N GLY A 63 -5.18 5.05 6.01
CA GLY A 63 -5.21 3.65 6.46
C GLY A 63 -6.56 3.27 7.06
N ALA A 64 -7.11 4.14 7.92
CA ALA A 64 -8.44 3.96 8.51
C ALA A 64 -9.55 4.00 7.43
N ALA A 65 -9.45 4.91 6.46
CA ALA A 65 -10.39 5.03 5.35
C ALA A 65 -10.41 3.78 4.46
N VAL A 66 -9.24 3.22 4.12
CA VAL A 66 -9.15 1.94 3.40
C VAL A 66 -9.88 0.85 4.18
N ILE A 67 -9.64 0.74 5.49
CA ILE A 67 -10.26 -0.28 6.34
C ILE A 67 -11.78 -0.10 6.44
N ALA A 68 -12.25 1.14 6.56
CA ALA A 68 -13.66 1.49 6.70
C ALA A 68 -14.43 1.50 5.38
N SER A 69 -13.75 1.51 4.23
CA SER A 69 -14.38 1.48 2.90
C SER A 69 -15.22 0.22 2.67
N ASN A 70 -16.21 0.29 1.78
CA ASN A 70 -17.01 -0.87 1.40
C ASN A 70 -16.14 -1.99 0.81
N THR A 71 -15.14 -1.63 0.02
CA THR A 71 -14.19 -2.58 -0.55
C THR A 71 -13.31 -3.21 0.53
N GLY A 72 -12.74 -2.41 1.43
CA GLY A 72 -11.77 -2.86 2.43
C GLY A 72 -12.37 -3.51 3.66
N THR A 73 -13.59 -3.17 4.06
CA THR A 73 -14.25 -3.77 5.23
C THR A 73 -14.41 -5.28 5.10
N TYR A 74 -14.42 -5.86 3.90
CA TYR A 74 -14.51 -7.30 3.72
C TYR A 74 -13.16 -7.87 3.25
N GLY A 75 -12.27 -8.16 4.20
CA GLY A 75 -11.07 -8.96 3.95
C GLY A 75 -9.73 -8.23 3.74
N ILE A 76 -9.67 -6.89 3.60
CA ILE A 76 -8.36 -6.22 3.74
C ILE A 76 -7.96 -6.29 5.22
N LYS A 77 -6.79 -6.85 5.50
CA LYS A 77 -6.25 -6.98 6.86
C LYS A 77 -4.95 -6.22 7.08
N MET A 78 -4.22 -5.89 6.02
CA MET A 78 -3.01 -5.09 6.09
C MET A 78 -3.09 -3.94 5.09
N VAL A 79 -2.87 -2.73 5.57
CA VAL A 79 -2.75 -1.52 4.75
C VAL A 79 -1.35 -0.97 4.94
N ILE A 80 -0.65 -0.72 3.85
CA ILE A 80 0.68 -0.10 3.83
C ILE A 80 0.54 1.27 3.19
N ILE A 81 1.03 2.30 3.85
CA ILE A 81 1.01 3.67 3.35
C ILE A 81 2.45 4.09 3.02
N VAL A 82 2.68 4.59 1.81
CA VAL A 82 3.99 5.08 1.34
C VAL A 82 3.86 6.50 0.81
N ASP A 83 4.95 7.26 0.78
CA ASP A 83 4.94 8.62 0.23
C ASP A 83 4.71 8.63 -1.30
N ASP A 84 4.37 9.80 -1.84
CA ASP A 84 4.05 10.02 -3.27
C ASP A 84 5.22 9.85 -4.24
N ASP A 85 6.44 9.68 -3.73
CA ASP A 85 7.58 9.32 -4.56
C ASP A 85 7.62 7.83 -4.92
N ILE A 86 6.74 7.01 -4.33
CA ILE A 86 6.65 5.56 -4.53
C ILE A 86 5.26 5.21 -5.04
N ASP A 87 5.17 4.62 -6.23
CA ASP A 87 3.92 4.07 -6.75
C ASP A 87 3.53 2.82 -5.95
N ALA A 88 2.23 2.64 -5.70
CA ALA A 88 1.73 1.58 -4.83
C ALA A 88 2.00 0.16 -5.38
N ASP A 89 2.20 0.01 -6.69
CA ASP A 89 2.54 -1.24 -7.37
C ASP A 89 4.05 -1.47 -7.55
N ASP A 90 4.91 -0.50 -7.19
CA ASP A 90 6.37 -0.67 -7.09
C ASP A 90 6.73 -1.36 -5.76
N LEU A 91 6.41 -2.66 -5.68
CA LEU A 91 6.65 -3.45 -4.47
C LEU A 91 8.11 -3.38 -3.97
N PRO A 92 9.15 -3.43 -4.82
CA PRO A 92 10.53 -3.20 -4.37
C PRO A 92 10.72 -1.90 -3.60
N ARG A 93 10.18 -0.76 -4.09
CA ARG A 93 10.28 0.52 -3.38
C ARG A 93 9.37 0.59 -2.16
N VAL A 94 8.22 -0.07 -2.17
CA VAL A 94 7.35 -0.22 -0.97
C VAL A 94 8.10 -0.94 0.15
N TRP A 95 8.78 -2.05 -0.16
CA TRP A 95 9.60 -2.77 0.82
C TRP A 95 10.78 -1.93 1.31
N TRP A 96 11.40 -1.16 0.42
CA TRP A 96 12.44 -0.19 0.80
C TRP A 96 11.92 0.87 1.78
N ALA A 97 10.72 1.44 1.55
CA ALA A 97 10.12 2.39 2.48
C ALA A 97 9.83 1.76 3.85
N LEU A 98 9.28 0.55 3.88
CA LEU A 98 9.11 -0.22 5.11
C LEU A 98 10.44 -0.52 5.83
N GLY A 99 11.53 -0.70 5.09
CA GLY A 99 12.86 -0.94 5.67
C GLY A 99 13.57 0.31 6.17
N THR A 100 13.24 1.50 5.67
CA THR A 100 14.04 2.72 5.87
C THR A 100 13.30 3.92 6.45
N ARG A 101 11.97 4.00 6.30
CA ARG A 101 11.14 5.13 6.75
C ARG A 101 10.23 4.73 7.92
N TYR A 102 9.71 3.50 7.87
CA TYR A 102 8.80 2.96 8.86
C TYR A 102 9.48 2.75 10.22
N ASN A 103 8.83 3.23 11.28
CA ASN A 103 9.20 2.95 12.66
C ASN A 103 8.03 2.20 13.33
N PRO A 104 8.23 0.97 13.81
CA PRO A 104 7.13 0.14 14.30
C PRO A 104 6.29 0.77 15.41
N LEU A 105 6.90 1.51 16.34
CA LEU A 105 6.16 2.04 17.49
C LEU A 105 5.16 3.14 17.10
N ARG A 106 5.56 4.04 16.20
CA ARG A 106 4.71 5.17 15.78
C ARG A 106 3.93 4.91 14.49
N GLY A 107 4.44 4.05 13.62
CA GLY A 107 3.86 3.77 12.30
C GLY A 107 2.92 2.57 12.27
N THR A 108 2.63 1.96 13.42
CA THR A 108 1.70 0.82 13.49
C THR A 108 0.41 1.21 14.18
N GLN A 109 -0.71 0.98 13.51
CA GLN A 109 -2.02 0.94 14.15
C GLN A 109 -2.58 -0.47 14.07
N LEU A 110 -2.85 -1.09 15.22
CA LEU A 110 -3.52 -2.38 15.31
C LEU A 110 -5.01 -2.19 15.64
N ILE A 111 -5.87 -2.78 14.80
CA ILE A 111 -7.31 -2.81 15.02
C ILE A 111 -7.68 -4.25 15.33
N ASN A 112 -8.04 -4.50 16.59
CA ASN A 112 -8.21 -5.87 17.11
C ASN A 112 -9.40 -6.62 16.49
N ARG A 113 -10.38 -5.90 15.94
CA ARG A 113 -11.63 -6.50 15.45
C ARG A 113 -12.10 -5.80 14.19
N GLY A 114 -12.28 -6.57 13.13
CA GLY A 114 -12.92 -6.19 11.89
C GLY A 114 -13.59 -7.38 11.24
N ARG A 115 -14.41 -7.13 10.22
CA ARG A 115 -15.09 -8.18 9.46
C ARG A 115 -14.08 -8.94 8.60
N SER A 116 -14.09 -10.27 8.72
CA SER A 116 -13.32 -11.17 7.86
C SER A 116 -14.19 -11.80 6.77
N THR A 117 -13.56 -12.53 5.87
CA THR A 117 -14.19 -13.49 4.96
C THR A 117 -14.02 -14.90 5.52
N PRO A 118 -15.03 -15.79 5.41
CA PRO A 118 -14.86 -17.19 5.79
C PRO A 118 -13.75 -17.93 5.07
N LEU A 119 -13.28 -17.36 3.95
CA LEU A 119 -12.18 -17.87 3.13
C LEU A 119 -10.80 -17.33 3.55
N ASP A 120 -10.67 -16.59 4.67
CA ASP A 120 -9.36 -16.16 5.17
C ASP A 120 -8.61 -17.39 5.71
N PRO A 121 -7.50 -17.80 5.06
CA PRO A 121 -6.76 -18.99 5.47
C PRO A 121 -5.99 -18.78 6.78
N ALA A 122 -5.85 -17.55 7.27
CA ALA A 122 -5.16 -17.25 8.52
C ALA A 122 -6.03 -17.51 9.78
N LEU A 123 -7.35 -17.65 9.62
CA LEU A 123 -8.24 -17.94 10.74
C LEU A 123 -8.28 -19.45 11.00
N GLY A 124 -8.21 -19.86 12.26
CA GLY A 124 -8.30 -21.26 12.68
C GLY A 124 -9.64 -21.91 12.29
N ILE A 125 -9.68 -23.24 12.18
CA ILE A 125 -10.90 -23.98 11.82
C ILE A 125 -12.00 -23.77 12.87
N ASP A 126 -11.62 -23.73 14.14
CA ASP A 126 -12.52 -23.59 15.29
C ASP A 126 -12.76 -22.12 15.71
N GLU A 127 -12.12 -21.16 15.01
CA GLU A 127 -12.29 -19.74 15.28
C GLU A 127 -13.53 -19.16 14.61
N ASN A 128 -13.99 -18.01 15.10
CA ASN A 128 -15.04 -17.26 14.41
C ASN A 128 -14.49 -16.68 13.09
N LYS A 129 -14.77 -17.38 11.99
CA LYS A 129 -14.38 -17.06 10.61
C LYS A 129 -14.84 -15.70 10.08
N PHE A 130 -15.67 -14.96 10.83
CA PHE A 130 -16.16 -13.63 10.45
C PHE A 130 -15.43 -12.48 11.14
N ILE A 131 -14.47 -12.77 12.03
CA ILE A 131 -13.72 -11.77 12.79
C ILE A 131 -12.23 -11.92 12.47
N THR A 132 -11.55 -10.80 12.24
CA THR A 132 -10.09 -10.74 12.08
C THR A 132 -9.56 -9.45 12.69
N SER A 133 -8.26 -9.41 12.99
CA SER A 133 -7.55 -8.18 13.30
C SER A 133 -7.05 -7.51 12.03
N ARG A 134 -6.68 -6.23 12.12
CA ARG A 134 -6.11 -5.46 11.01
C ARG A 134 -4.92 -4.66 11.48
N ILE A 135 -4.06 -4.32 10.53
CA ILE A 135 -2.88 -3.50 10.75
C ILE A 135 -2.78 -2.42 9.68
N ILE A 136 -2.46 -1.21 10.10
CA ILE A 136 -2.03 -0.11 9.24
C ILE A 136 -0.53 0.07 9.51
N LEU A 137 0.24 0.16 8.44
CA LEU A 137 1.68 0.37 8.42
C LEU A 137 1.97 1.69 7.71
N ASP A 138 2.25 2.73 8.47
CA ASP A 138 2.69 4.03 7.96
C ASP A 138 4.20 4.02 7.69
N ALA A 139 4.56 3.80 6.43
CA ALA A 139 5.94 3.84 5.93
C ALA A 139 6.28 5.21 5.30
N THR A 140 5.52 6.25 5.61
CA THR A 140 5.80 7.60 5.12
C THR A 140 6.86 8.30 5.95
N ILE A 141 7.51 9.32 5.38
CA ILE A 141 8.36 10.24 6.15
C ILE A 141 7.42 11.10 7.00
N PRO A 142 7.59 11.16 8.34
CA PRO A 142 6.70 11.92 9.20
C PRO A 142 6.52 13.36 8.73
N TYR A 143 5.26 13.79 8.63
CA TYR A 143 4.92 15.09 8.08
C TYR A 143 5.57 16.24 8.86
N GLU A 144 5.63 16.12 10.19
CA GLU A 144 6.14 17.12 11.12
C GLU A 144 7.67 17.29 11.11
N TRP A 145 8.40 16.43 10.41
CA TRP A 145 9.85 16.56 10.29
C TRP A 145 10.24 17.80 9.50
N LYS A 146 10.92 18.74 10.16
CA LYS A 146 11.43 19.98 9.55
C LYS A 146 12.49 19.70 8.47
N ILE A 147 13.30 18.67 8.68
CA ILE A 147 14.34 18.21 7.74
C ILE A 147 13.96 16.79 7.36
N LYS A 148 13.63 16.57 6.09
CA LYS A 148 13.27 15.26 5.56
C LYS A 148 14.50 14.60 4.93
N PRO A 149 14.66 13.26 5.06
CA PRO A 149 15.69 12.54 4.33
C PRO A 149 15.49 12.74 2.83
N THR A 150 16.58 12.93 2.10
CA THR A 150 16.56 13.08 0.65
C THR A 150 17.10 11.82 0.03
N GLU A 151 16.40 11.26 -0.96
CA GLU A 151 16.90 10.14 -1.73
C GLU A 151 18.12 10.58 -2.55
N THR A 152 19.25 9.89 -2.37
CA THR A 152 20.43 10.09 -3.21
C THR A 152 20.17 9.52 -4.59
N LYS A 153 19.93 10.39 -5.57
CA LYS A 153 19.76 10.02 -6.98
C LYS A 153 20.74 10.79 -7.87
N PRO A 154 21.18 10.20 -9.00
CA PRO A 154 21.95 10.94 -9.99
C PRO A 154 21.18 12.19 -10.43
N THR A 155 21.89 13.27 -10.75
CA THR A 155 21.25 14.51 -11.22
C THR A 155 20.45 14.28 -12.49
N GLU A 156 19.40 15.07 -12.71
CA GLU A 156 18.55 14.95 -13.90
C GLU A 156 19.34 15.05 -15.20
N SER A 157 20.36 15.93 -15.24
CA SER A 157 21.26 16.07 -16.39
C SER A 157 22.06 14.79 -16.67
N VAL A 158 22.54 14.11 -15.64
CA VAL A 158 23.26 12.83 -15.76
C VAL A 158 22.29 11.74 -16.20
N GLN A 159 21.10 11.65 -15.60
CA GLN A 159 20.10 10.67 -15.99
C GLN A 159 19.67 10.84 -17.45
N ALA A 160 19.41 12.08 -17.89
CA ALA A 160 19.02 12.38 -19.27
C ALA A 160 20.13 11.98 -20.25
N LYS A 161 21.39 12.31 -19.94
CA LYS A 161 22.55 11.92 -20.75
C LYS A 161 22.72 10.41 -20.86
N VAL A 162 22.53 9.68 -19.75
CA VAL A 162 22.62 8.21 -19.76
C VAL A 162 21.48 7.61 -20.57
N LYS A 163 20.25 8.09 -20.39
CA LYS A 163 19.07 7.63 -21.15
C LYS A 163 19.21 7.89 -22.65
N SER A 164 19.69 9.08 -23.05
CA SER A 164 19.84 9.42 -24.47
C SER A 164 20.88 8.55 -25.18
N ARG A 165 21.81 7.95 -24.43
CA ARG A 165 22.89 7.10 -24.94
C ARG A 165 22.74 5.64 -24.56
N TRP A 166 21.57 5.23 -24.04
CA TRP A 166 21.37 3.88 -23.50
C TRP A 166 21.72 2.78 -24.51
N GLN A 167 21.26 2.95 -25.76
CA GLN A 167 21.55 2.02 -26.86
C GLN A 167 23.04 1.97 -27.23
N GLU A 168 23.80 3.05 -27.04
CA GLU A 168 25.24 3.08 -27.32
C GLU A 168 26.04 2.23 -26.32
N TYR A 169 25.50 1.99 -25.13
CA TYR A 169 26.19 1.26 -24.07
C TYR A 169 26.10 -0.26 -24.21
N GLY A 170 25.23 -0.77 -25.09
CA GLY A 170 25.06 -2.21 -25.30
C GLY A 170 24.59 -2.95 -24.04
N ILE A 171 23.80 -2.28 -23.20
CA ILE A 171 23.20 -2.86 -21.99
C ILE A 171 21.74 -3.18 -22.33
N ASP A 172 21.37 -4.46 -22.21
CA ASP A 172 20.00 -4.97 -22.37
C ASP A 172 19.12 -4.63 -21.16
#